data_AF-Q2UKU0-F1
#
_entry.id   AF-Q2UKU0-F1
#
_cell.length_a   1.000
_cell.length_b   1.000
_cell.length_c   1.000
_cell.angle_alpha   90.00
_cell.angle_beta   90.00
_cell.angle_gamma   90.00
#
_symmetry.space_group_name_H-M   'P 1'
#
loop_
_entity.id
_entity.type
_entity.pdbx_description
1 polymer ?
#
loop_
_entity_poly.entity_id
_entity_poly.type
_entity_poly.pdbx_seq_one_letter_code
_entity_poly.pdbx_strand_id
1 'polypeptide(L)'
;MLQGIPGPQQVLSALTGTLGLSSLLGPGIESSQNSFQHCSKAELSCATPYHGQDKCCFNYPGGQFLQSQFWDADPAIGPEDSWTIHGLWPDYCNGGYPQFCDSKRRYSNISLILTDSGRGDLLDEMRIFWKDWKGDDPNLWEHEWNKHGTCISTLETHCYDIYYPQQEVVDYFDKTVELFHGLPTHEILAGAGIVPSYTETYSLSEIHDALVKAHGAEVVVRCRHHNLNEAWYFFNVAGPLQTGKFIPANPDGQTSNCPSKGIRYQPKTPRKDEPTKTRGPSEPTSTGTQLSSV
;
A
#
# COMPACT_ATOMS: atom_id res chain seq x y z
N MET A 1 32.84 11.96 7.94
CA MET A 1 32.39 13.11 8.76
C MET A 1 31.93 14.21 7.83
N LEU A 2 30.62 14.28 7.60
CA LEU A 2 29.91 15.42 7.01
C LEU A 2 28.54 15.40 7.66
N GLN A 3 28.29 16.45 8.44
CA GLN A 3 27.20 16.58 9.40
C GLN A 3 25.89 16.86 8.69
N GLY A 4 24.84 16.11 9.08
CA GLY A 4 23.47 16.37 8.68
C GLY A 4 22.94 17.67 9.31
N ILE A 5 22.23 18.44 8.50
CA ILE A 5 21.48 19.63 8.92
C ILE A 5 20.15 19.13 9.52
N PRO A 6 19.81 19.44 10.79
CA PRO A 6 18.52 19.05 11.36
C PRO A 6 17.40 19.99 10.91
N GLY A 7 16.26 19.41 10.49
CA GLY A 7 15.00 20.12 10.24
C GLY A 7 14.38 20.71 11.52
N PRO A 8 13.46 21.68 11.40
CA PRO A 8 13.11 22.56 12.50
C PRO A 8 12.02 21.93 13.39
N GLN A 9 12.42 21.36 14.53
CA GLN A 9 11.59 21.33 15.73
C GLN A 9 12.43 21.01 16.97
N GLN A 10 12.12 21.72 18.06
CA GLN A 10 12.61 21.57 19.44
C GLN A 10 13.91 22.30 19.80
N VAL A 11 13.75 23.56 20.22
CA VAL A 11 14.64 24.19 21.21
C VAL A 11 13.82 24.40 22.48
N LEU A 12 14.13 23.63 23.52
CA LEU A 12 13.92 24.05 24.91
C LEU A 12 15.02 23.41 25.76
N SER A 13 16.04 24.22 26.04
CA SER A 13 17.10 23.92 26.99
C SER A 13 16.51 23.73 28.38
N ALA A 14 16.89 22.62 29.02
CA ALA A 14 16.70 22.42 30.44
C ALA A 14 17.72 23.25 31.24
N LEU A 15 17.25 24.21 32.02
CA LEU A 15 17.95 24.70 33.20
C LEU A 15 16.96 24.73 34.37
N THR A 16 17.36 24.04 35.42
CA THR A 16 16.70 23.91 36.71
C THR A 16 16.63 25.24 37.44
N GLY A 17 15.45 25.60 37.94
CA GLY A 17 15.26 26.78 38.78
C GLY A 17 13.83 26.87 39.30
N THR A 18 13.60 26.35 40.51
CA THR A 18 12.36 26.51 41.28
C THR A 18 12.06 27.97 41.59
N LEU A 19 10.83 28.43 41.35
CA LEU A 19 10.05 29.39 42.15
C LEU A 19 8.65 29.55 41.52
N GLY A 20 7.60 29.54 42.34
CA GLY A 20 6.21 29.41 41.93
C GLY A 20 5.41 30.71 41.72
N LEU A 21 4.11 30.49 41.45
CA LEU A 21 2.94 31.38 41.40
C LEU A 21 2.76 32.27 40.15
N SER A 22 1.85 31.85 39.25
CA SER A 22 0.53 32.49 39.08
C SER A 22 -0.16 32.00 37.80
N SER A 23 -1.42 31.62 37.96
CA SER A 23 -2.38 31.30 36.92
C SER A 23 -2.61 32.48 35.95
N LEU A 24 -2.21 32.29 34.70
CA LEU A 24 -2.71 33.05 33.55
C LEU A 24 -3.07 32.04 32.46
N LEU A 25 -4.38 31.87 32.24
CA LEU A 25 -4.95 31.19 31.10
C LEU A 25 -4.61 32.01 29.84
N GLY A 26 -3.52 31.65 29.16
CA GLY A 26 -3.26 32.05 27.78
C GLY A 26 -4.11 31.19 26.83
N PRO A 27 -4.51 31.70 25.66
CA PRO A 27 -5.31 30.92 24.74
C PRO A 27 -4.49 29.72 24.30
N GLY A 28 -5.07 28.53 24.46
CA GLY A 28 -4.48 27.31 23.93
C GLY A 28 -4.21 27.51 22.45
N ILE A 29 -2.95 27.35 22.06
CA ILE A 29 -2.61 27.15 20.67
C ILE A 29 -3.24 25.81 20.32
N GLU A 30 -4.42 25.86 19.69
CA GLU A 30 -5.01 24.71 19.03
C GLU A 30 -3.97 24.17 18.05
N SER A 31 -3.42 23.02 18.40
CA SER A 31 -2.78 22.11 17.47
C SER A 31 -3.73 21.92 16.29
N SER A 32 -3.44 22.56 15.15
CA SER A 32 -3.85 22.18 13.78
C SER A 32 -4.92 21.09 13.75
N GLN A 33 -6.17 21.47 14.04
CA GLN A 33 -7.26 20.51 14.16
C GLN A 33 -7.78 20.16 12.76
N ASN A 34 -7.63 18.89 12.40
CA ASN A 34 -8.26 18.14 11.30
C ASN A 34 -8.64 18.96 10.05
N SER A 35 -7.85 18.85 8.98
CA SER A 35 -8.19 19.36 7.64
C SER A 35 -9.31 18.59 6.91
N PHE A 36 -10.04 17.73 7.63
CA PHE A 36 -10.95 16.74 7.06
C PHE A 36 -12.36 16.92 7.61
N GLN A 37 -13.35 16.76 6.74
CA GLN A 37 -14.75 16.81 7.11
C GLN A 37 -15.07 15.77 8.20
N HIS A 38 -15.65 16.22 9.30
CA HIS A 38 -15.93 15.36 10.44
C HIS A 38 -17.16 14.45 10.20
N CYS A 39 -16.93 13.14 10.08
CA CYS A 39 -17.97 12.15 9.82
C CYS A 39 -18.56 11.56 11.13
N SER A 40 -19.48 12.29 11.75
CA SER A 40 -20.04 11.97 13.08
C SER A 40 -20.80 10.64 13.20
N LYS A 41 -21.27 10.06 12.08
CA LYS A 41 -21.97 8.75 12.01
C LYS A 41 -21.62 8.01 10.72
N ALA A 42 -20.33 7.71 10.56
CA ALA A 42 -19.88 6.98 9.40
C ALA A 42 -20.48 5.55 9.34
N GLU A 43 -21.23 5.28 8.28
CA GLU A 43 -21.77 3.95 7.99
C GLU A 43 -20.73 3.09 7.27
N LEU A 44 -20.83 1.77 7.45
CA LEU A 44 -19.87 0.83 6.89
C LEU A 44 -20.19 0.56 5.41
N SER A 45 -19.25 0.83 4.51
CA SER A 45 -19.39 0.53 3.09
C SER A 45 -19.64 -0.97 2.86
N CYS A 46 -20.38 -1.30 1.80
CA CYS A 46 -20.80 -2.66 1.42
C CYS A 46 -21.67 -3.44 2.42
N ALA A 47 -21.66 -3.10 3.71
CA ALA A 47 -22.59 -3.60 4.71
C ALA A 47 -23.88 -2.77 4.75
N THR A 48 -23.80 -1.48 4.41
CA THR A 48 -24.95 -0.58 4.33
C THR A 48 -25.25 -0.22 2.87
N PRO A 49 -26.51 -0.37 2.39
CA PRO A 49 -26.90 0.09 1.06
C PRO A 49 -26.72 1.60 0.90
N TYR A 50 -26.21 2.01 -0.26
CA TYR A 50 -26.14 3.42 -0.60
C TYR A 50 -27.55 3.99 -0.78
N HIS A 51 -27.87 5.04 -0.02
CA HIS A 51 -29.17 5.70 -0.04
C HIS A 51 -29.04 7.23 -0.13
N GLY A 52 -27.91 7.71 -0.64
CA GLY A 52 -27.60 9.14 -0.77
C GLY A 52 -26.75 9.69 0.37
N GLN A 53 -26.00 8.83 1.07
CA GLN A 53 -24.99 9.29 2.04
C GLN A 53 -23.98 10.23 1.37
N ASP A 54 -23.41 11.14 2.16
CA ASP A 54 -22.30 11.98 1.76
C ASP A 54 -21.08 11.13 1.39
N LYS A 55 -20.60 11.25 0.16
CA LYS A 55 -19.47 10.48 -0.38
C LYS A 55 -18.11 10.90 0.17
N CYS A 56 -18.04 12.04 0.86
CA CYS A 56 -16.89 12.40 1.68
C CYS A 56 -16.84 11.60 3.00
N CYS A 57 -17.96 11.02 3.42
CA CYS A 57 -18.05 10.20 4.64
C CYS A 57 -18.41 8.73 4.39
N PHE A 58 -18.66 8.35 3.13
CA PHE A 58 -19.09 7.01 2.75
C PHE A 58 -18.45 6.60 1.42
N ASN A 59 -17.65 5.55 1.43
CA ASN A 59 -16.97 5.06 0.22
C ASN A 59 -17.96 4.39 -0.74
N TYR A 60 -18.24 5.07 -1.85
CA TYR A 60 -19.17 4.59 -2.89
C TYR A 60 -18.85 5.23 -4.26
N PRO A 61 -18.87 4.47 -5.37
CA PRO A 61 -19.29 3.07 -5.49
C PRO A 61 -18.24 2.03 -5.11
N GLY A 62 -16.96 2.42 -5.04
CA GLY A 62 -15.87 1.55 -4.59
C GLY A 62 -15.84 1.44 -3.08
N GLY A 63 -16.66 0.53 -2.53
CA GLY A 63 -16.86 0.38 -1.10
C GLY A 63 -16.00 -0.70 -0.44
N GLN A 64 -15.50 -1.67 -1.20
CA GLN A 64 -14.65 -2.74 -0.68
C GLN A 64 -13.19 -2.39 -1.01
N PHE A 65 -12.36 -2.19 0.01
CA PHE A 65 -10.94 -1.91 -0.19
C PHE A 65 -10.12 -3.19 -0.18
N LEU A 66 -9.25 -3.33 -1.15
CA LEU A 66 -8.27 -4.41 -1.25
C LEU A 66 -6.87 -3.83 -1.03
N GLN A 67 -6.23 -4.18 0.08
CA GLN A 67 -4.79 -4.00 0.28
C GLN A 67 -4.08 -5.25 -0.25
N SER A 68 -3.35 -5.12 -1.35
CA SER A 68 -2.67 -6.22 -2.02
C SER A 68 -1.15 -6.14 -1.83
N GLN A 69 -0.53 -7.31 -1.65
CA GLN A 69 0.90 -7.44 -1.40
C GLN A 69 1.54 -8.46 -2.34
N PHE A 70 2.83 -8.29 -2.61
CA PHE A 70 3.67 -9.19 -3.39
C PHE A 70 4.74 -9.88 -2.53
N TRP A 71 5.02 -11.12 -2.90
CA TRP A 71 6.25 -11.82 -2.58
C TRP A 71 7.01 -12.13 -3.86
N ASP A 72 7.97 -11.27 -4.18
CA ASP A 72 8.84 -11.41 -5.34
C ASP A 72 10.21 -11.92 -4.92
N ALA A 73 10.44 -13.22 -5.18
CA ALA A 73 11.67 -13.93 -4.83
C ALA A 73 12.65 -14.10 -6.00
N ASP A 74 12.18 -14.02 -7.24
CA ASP A 74 13.01 -14.13 -8.44
C ASP A 74 12.43 -13.29 -9.61
N PRO A 75 12.98 -12.09 -9.86
CA PRO A 75 14.04 -11.44 -9.08
C PRO A 75 13.58 -11.09 -7.66
N ALA A 76 14.52 -11.08 -6.71
CA ALA A 76 14.25 -10.67 -5.33
C ALA A 76 14.03 -9.16 -5.22
N ILE A 77 12.91 -8.75 -4.63
CA ILE A 77 12.52 -7.34 -4.49
C ILE A 77 12.11 -7.04 -3.04
N GLY A 78 12.56 -5.90 -2.52
CA GLY A 78 12.31 -5.48 -1.14
C GLY A 78 13.10 -6.30 -0.11
N PRO A 79 12.84 -6.11 1.19
CA PRO A 79 13.53 -6.84 2.25
C PRO A 79 13.32 -8.35 2.18
N GLU A 80 14.30 -9.13 2.64
CA GLU A 80 14.31 -10.59 2.58
C GLU A 80 13.19 -11.24 3.40
N ASP A 81 12.76 -10.56 4.46
CA ASP A 81 11.80 -10.98 5.49
C ASP A 81 10.51 -10.14 5.46
N SER A 82 10.23 -9.46 4.35
CA SER A 82 9.01 -8.68 4.20
C SER A 82 8.36 -8.88 2.84
N TRP A 83 7.04 -8.76 2.81
CA TRP A 83 6.31 -8.61 1.55
C TRP A 83 6.46 -7.17 1.06
N THR A 84 6.02 -6.89 -0.16
CA THR A 84 5.99 -5.54 -0.72
C THR A 84 4.56 -5.15 -1.08
N ILE A 85 4.29 -3.86 -1.14
CA ILE A 85 3.00 -3.30 -1.55
C ILE A 85 2.83 -3.53 -3.05
N HIS A 86 1.66 -4.06 -3.43
CA HIS A 86 1.17 -3.98 -4.81
C HIS A 86 0.29 -2.72 -4.94
N GLY A 87 -0.75 -2.59 -4.13
CA GLY A 87 -1.56 -1.37 -4.06
C GLY A 87 -2.72 -1.41 -3.08
N LEU A 88 -3.53 -0.36 -3.12
CA LEU A 88 -4.78 -0.22 -2.38
C LEU A 88 -5.91 0.14 -3.34
N TRP A 89 -6.87 -0.76 -3.53
CA TRP A 89 -7.86 -0.61 -4.61
C TRP A 89 -9.29 -0.57 -4.07
N PRO A 90 -10.12 0.39 -4.51
CA PRO A 90 -11.54 0.43 -4.15
C PRO A 90 -12.37 -0.40 -5.15
N ASP A 91 -12.72 -1.62 -4.80
CA ASP A 91 -13.61 -2.51 -5.57
C ASP A 91 -15.09 -2.20 -5.30
N TYR A 92 -15.95 -2.54 -6.25
CA TYR A 92 -17.40 -2.49 -6.04
C TYR A 92 -17.82 -3.56 -5.03
N CYS A 93 -18.90 -3.29 -4.28
CA CYS A 93 -19.46 -4.24 -3.30
C CYS A 93 -20.09 -5.50 -3.91
N ASN A 94 -20.19 -5.56 -5.24
CA ASN A 94 -20.78 -6.66 -6.02
C ASN A 94 -19.81 -7.19 -7.09
N GLY A 95 -18.51 -6.97 -6.89
CA GLY A 95 -17.44 -7.47 -7.73
C GLY A 95 -17.06 -6.53 -8.88
N GLY A 96 -15.85 -6.73 -9.40
CA GLY A 96 -15.24 -5.79 -10.34
C GLY A 96 -14.82 -4.48 -9.66
N TYR A 97 -14.28 -3.56 -10.45
CA TYR A 97 -13.71 -2.33 -9.90
C TYR A 97 -13.82 -1.14 -10.86
N PRO A 98 -13.97 0.08 -10.32
CA PRO A 98 -13.77 1.32 -11.06
C PRO A 98 -12.28 1.54 -11.37
N GLN A 99 -11.97 2.20 -12.49
CA GLN A 99 -10.61 2.53 -12.87
C GLN A 99 -10.53 3.86 -13.62
N PHE A 100 -9.45 4.60 -13.41
CA PHE A 100 -9.17 5.88 -14.09
C PHE A 100 -10.33 6.88 -13.99
N CYS A 101 -10.86 7.08 -12.77
CA CYS A 101 -12.14 7.73 -12.54
C CYS A 101 -12.11 9.26 -12.71
N ASP A 102 -10.95 9.89 -12.59
CA ASP A 102 -10.83 11.34 -12.73
C ASP A 102 -9.56 11.71 -13.51
N SER A 103 -9.74 12.16 -14.75
CA SER A 103 -8.62 12.58 -15.61
C SER A 103 -7.99 13.91 -15.18
N LYS A 104 -8.68 14.73 -14.37
CA LYS A 104 -8.17 16.04 -13.91
C LYS A 104 -7.22 15.91 -12.72
N ARG A 105 -7.33 14.80 -11.98
CA ARG A 105 -6.44 14.45 -10.87
C ARG A 105 -5.37 13.43 -11.28
N ARG A 106 -5.06 13.33 -12.57
CA ARG A 106 -3.95 12.47 -13.02
C ARG A 106 -2.64 13.21 -12.87
N TYR A 107 -1.65 12.52 -12.31
CA TYR A 107 -0.32 13.05 -12.06
C TYR A 107 0.76 12.15 -12.65
N SER A 108 1.88 12.76 -12.98
CA SER A 108 3.07 12.08 -13.50
C SER A 108 4.34 12.49 -12.74
N ASN A 109 4.18 12.82 -11.46
CA ASN A 109 5.23 13.40 -10.62
C ASN A 109 5.02 13.07 -9.14
N ILE A 110 4.56 11.86 -8.83
CA ILE A 110 4.20 11.42 -7.47
C ILE A 110 5.32 11.69 -6.46
N SER A 111 6.58 11.36 -6.79
CA SER A 111 7.71 11.59 -5.89
C SER A 111 7.92 13.08 -5.55
N LEU A 112 7.66 13.97 -6.50
CA LEU A 112 7.76 15.42 -6.26
C LEU A 112 6.61 15.89 -5.38
N ILE A 113 5.38 15.42 -5.61
CA ILE A 113 4.22 15.74 -4.76
C ILE A 113 4.49 15.35 -3.30
N LEU A 114 5.03 14.14 -3.06
CA LEU A 114 5.39 13.68 -1.72
C LEU A 114 6.52 14.52 -1.11
N THR A 115 7.53 14.88 -1.89
CA THR A 115 8.65 15.70 -1.39
C THR A 115 8.20 17.12 -1.05
N ASP A 116 7.45 17.77 -1.93
CA ASP A 116 7.00 19.16 -1.77
C ASP A 116 5.96 19.32 -0.65
N SER A 117 5.20 18.27 -0.35
CA SER A 117 4.30 18.21 0.82
C SER A 117 5.03 17.94 2.14
N GLY A 118 6.37 17.79 2.12
CA GLY A 118 7.18 17.48 3.30
C GLY A 118 7.13 16.01 3.73
N ARG A 119 6.58 15.11 2.90
CA ARG A 119 6.47 13.66 3.14
C ARG A 119 7.58 12.86 2.46
N GLY A 120 8.82 13.33 2.64
CA GLY A 120 10.01 12.61 2.18
C GLY A 120 10.20 11.26 2.90
N ASP A 121 9.74 11.17 4.15
CA ASP A 121 9.68 9.93 4.94
C ASP A 121 8.82 8.86 4.25
N LEU A 122 7.63 9.23 3.78
CA LEU A 122 6.72 8.33 3.06
C LEU A 122 7.33 7.87 1.73
N LEU A 123 8.01 8.79 1.02
CA LEU A 123 8.70 8.43 -0.22
C LEU A 123 9.83 7.42 0.05
N ASP A 124 10.54 7.52 1.17
CA ASP A 124 11.58 6.56 1.54
C ASP A 124 11.00 5.19 1.92
N GLU A 125 9.87 5.14 2.63
CA GLU A 125 9.12 3.91 2.86
C GLU A 125 8.69 3.25 1.54
N MET A 126 8.13 4.02 0.62
CA MET A 126 7.71 3.52 -0.71
C MET A 126 8.90 2.99 -1.51
N ARG A 127 10.08 3.62 -1.43
CA ARG A 127 11.31 3.16 -2.10
C ARG A 127 11.82 1.81 -1.61
N ILE A 128 11.41 1.39 -0.40
CA ILE A 128 11.76 0.09 0.19
C ILE A 128 10.66 -0.93 -0.08
N PHE A 129 9.40 -0.55 0.15
CA PHE A 129 8.29 -1.49 0.22
C PHE A 129 7.32 -1.44 -0.96
N TRP A 130 7.29 -0.40 -1.78
CA TRP A 130 6.37 -0.30 -2.94
C TRP A 130 7.15 -0.24 -4.25
N LYS A 131 7.65 -1.42 -4.66
CA LYS A 131 8.65 -1.57 -5.71
C LYS A 131 8.04 -2.05 -7.02
N ASP A 132 8.53 -1.52 -8.13
CA ASP A 132 8.31 -2.11 -9.44
C ASP A 132 9.35 -3.19 -9.73
N TRP A 133 8.88 -4.34 -10.23
CA TRP A 133 9.76 -5.46 -10.56
C TRP A 133 10.66 -5.20 -11.76
N LYS A 134 10.35 -4.21 -12.60
CA LYS A 134 11.21 -3.76 -13.70
C LYS A 134 12.15 -2.62 -13.29
N GLY A 135 12.05 -2.13 -12.06
CA GLY A 135 12.88 -1.07 -11.51
C GLY A 135 12.42 0.36 -11.80
N ASP A 136 11.18 0.56 -12.24
CA ASP A 136 10.58 1.88 -12.49
C ASP A 136 9.47 2.18 -11.46
N ASP A 137 9.86 2.33 -10.20
CA ASP A 137 8.93 2.59 -9.10
C ASP A 137 8.06 3.86 -9.33
N PRO A 138 8.59 4.99 -9.84
CA PRO A 138 7.77 6.18 -10.08
C PRO A 138 6.60 5.94 -11.02
N ASN A 139 6.81 5.17 -12.09
CA ASN A 139 5.76 4.83 -13.04
C ASN A 139 4.72 3.88 -12.43
N LEU A 140 5.15 2.96 -11.56
CA LEU A 140 4.22 2.15 -10.76
C LEU A 140 3.35 3.04 -9.86
N TRP A 141 3.95 3.98 -9.10
CA TRP A 141 3.17 4.86 -8.23
C TRP A 141 2.21 5.75 -9.01
N GLU A 142 2.62 6.25 -10.18
CA GLU A 142 1.71 6.95 -11.10
C GLU A 142 0.55 6.06 -11.55
N HIS A 143 0.83 4.80 -11.90
CA HIS A 143 -0.21 3.85 -12.30
C HIS A 143 -1.23 3.64 -11.17
N GLU A 144 -0.74 3.35 -9.97
CA GLU A 144 -1.58 3.05 -8.81
C GLU A 144 -2.47 4.24 -8.42
N TRP A 145 -1.91 5.46 -8.37
CA TRP A 145 -2.72 6.66 -8.15
C TRP A 145 -3.72 6.89 -9.27
N ASN A 146 -3.25 6.95 -10.52
CA ASN A 146 -4.09 7.35 -11.66
C ASN A 146 -5.22 6.35 -11.92
N LYS A 147 -4.97 5.06 -11.71
CA LYS A 147 -5.94 3.99 -11.96
C LYS A 147 -6.86 3.76 -10.77
N HIS A 148 -6.34 3.72 -9.55
CA HIS A 148 -7.07 3.29 -8.35
C HIS A 148 -7.33 4.43 -7.36
N GLY A 149 -6.30 5.23 -7.03
CA GLY A 149 -6.45 6.38 -6.12
C GLY A 149 -7.50 7.40 -6.58
N THR A 150 -7.55 7.70 -7.89
CA THR A 150 -8.57 8.60 -8.46
C THR A 150 -10.01 8.10 -8.30
N CYS A 151 -10.22 6.82 -8.00
CA CYS A 151 -11.54 6.20 -7.83
C CYS A 151 -12.05 6.17 -6.39
N ILE A 152 -11.29 6.70 -5.44
CA ILE A 152 -11.70 6.78 -4.04
C ILE A 152 -12.51 8.08 -3.85
N SER A 153 -13.82 7.96 -3.64
CA SER A 153 -14.73 9.11 -3.55
C SER A 153 -14.41 10.03 -2.37
N THR A 154 -13.93 9.46 -1.26
CA THR A 154 -13.59 10.20 -0.05
C THR A 154 -12.28 11.00 -0.17
N LEU A 155 -11.55 10.83 -1.29
CA LEU A 155 -10.38 11.63 -1.66
C LEU A 155 -10.69 12.75 -2.65
N GLU A 156 -11.95 12.96 -3.05
CA GLU A 156 -12.28 14.09 -3.90
C GLU A 156 -11.95 15.41 -3.20
N THR A 157 -11.43 16.40 -3.95
CA THR A 157 -10.87 17.64 -3.37
C THR A 157 -11.89 18.47 -2.60
N HIS A 158 -13.19 18.30 -2.88
CA HIS A 158 -14.27 18.97 -2.17
C HIS A 158 -14.53 18.40 -0.77
N CYS A 159 -13.95 17.25 -0.43
CA CYS A 159 -14.04 16.62 0.90
C CYS A 159 -13.06 17.19 1.93
N TYR A 160 -12.20 18.11 1.51
CA TYR A 160 -11.23 18.80 2.35
C TYR A 160 -11.80 20.16 2.77
N ASP A 161 -11.87 20.41 4.08
CA ASP A 161 -12.34 21.70 4.60
C ASP A 161 -11.41 22.84 4.15
N ILE A 162 -10.10 22.56 4.15
CA ILE A 162 -9.05 23.39 3.56
C ILE A 162 -8.21 22.50 2.65
N TYR A 163 -8.39 22.66 1.35
CA TYR A 163 -7.66 21.89 0.35
C TYR A 163 -6.32 22.53 -0.02
N TYR A 164 -5.24 21.78 0.12
CA TYR A 164 -3.96 22.08 -0.50
C TYR A 164 -3.81 21.25 -1.77
N PRO A 165 -3.28 21.82 -2.88
CA PRO A 165 -3.10 21.08 -4.12
C PRO A 165 -2.36 19.74 -3.90
N GLN A 166 -2.94 18.66 -4.43
CA GLN A 166 -2.40 17.29 -4.40
C GLN A 166 -2.33 16.64 -3.00
N GLN A 167 -2.97 17.23 -1.98
CA GLN A 167 -3.04 16.63 -0.65
C GLN A 167 -3.65 15.22 -0.68
N GLU A 168 -4.63 14.99 -1.55
CA GLU A 168 -5.31 13.70 -1.70
C GLU A 168 -4.41 12.58 -2.23
N VAL A 169 -3.38 12.96 -2.98
CA VAL A 169 -2.36 12.02 -3.46
C VAL A 169 -1.54 11.53 -2.28
N VAL A 170 -1.08 12.47 -1.44
CA VAL A 170 -0.30 12.17 -0.23
C VAL A 170 -1.09 11.24 0.69
N ASP A 171 -2.36 11.56 0.93
CA ASP A 171 -3.26 10.78 1.79
C ASP A 171 -3.46 9.34 1.29
N TYR A 172 -3.54 9.13 -0.03
CA TYR A 172 -3.64 7.79 -0.62
C TYR A 172 -2.40 6.94 -0.33
N PHE A 173 -1.21 7.50 -0.59
CA PHE A 173 0.04 6.77 -0.37
C PHE A 173 0.28 6.52 1.11
N ASP A 174 -0.03 7.50 1.96
CA ASP A 174 0.10 7.38 3.41
C ASP A 174 -0.79 6.26 3.97
N LYS A 175 -2.09 6.26 3.61
CA LYS A 175 -2.99 5.20 4.07
C LYS A 175 -2.60 3.83 3.55
N THR A 176 -2.11 3.75 2.31
CA THR A 176 -1.68 2.48 1.73
C THR A 176 -0.49 1.89 2.49
N VAL A 177 0.51 2.72 2.81
CA VAL A 177 1.68 2.30 3.59
C VAL A 177 1.30 1.97 5.04
N GLU A 178 0.41 2.75 5.66
CA GLU A 178 -0.12 2.48 7.00
C GLU A 178 -0.81 1.10 7.07
N LEU A 179 -1.72 0.81 6.13
CA LEU A 179 -2.42 -0.48 6.09
C LEU A 179 -1.46 -1.64 5.85
N PHE A 180 -0.49 -1.46 4.94
CA PHE A 180 0.53 -2.47 4.67
C PHE A 180 1.32 -2.85 5.92
N HIS A 181 1.82 -1.86 6.68
CA HIS A 181 2.55 -2.12 7.93
C HIS A 181 1.68 -2.75 9.01
N GLY A 182 0.37 -2.49 8.99
CA GLY A 182 -0.61 -3.18 9.83
C GLY A 182 -0.88 -4.65 9.43
N LEU A 183 -0.34 -5.10 8.29
CA LEU A 183 -0.56 -6.43 7.71
C LEU A 183 0.79 -7.13 7.43
N PRO A 184 1.59 -7.48 8.46
CA PRO A 184 2.91 -8.06 8.29
C PRO A 184 2.84 -9.54 7.86
N THR A 185 2.51 -9.80 6.59
CA THR A 185 2.23 -11.13 6.04
C THR A 185 3.35 -12.14 6.33
N HIS A 186 4.62 -11.74 6.21
CA HIS A 186 5.75 -12.63 6.51
C HIS A 186 5.76 -13.06 7.98
N GLU A 187 5.60 -12.11 8.91
CA GLU A 187 5.60 -12.39 10.35
C GLU A 187 4.42 -13.28 10.76
N ILE A 188 3.24 -13.03 10.19
CA ILE A 188 2.05 -13.86 10.43
C ILE A 188 2.30 -15.31 10.00
N LEU A 189 2.84 -15.51 8.79
CA LEU A 189 3.16 -16.83 8.27
C LEU A 189 4.28 -17.50 9.09
N ALA A 190 5.34 -16.76 9.42
CA ALA A 190 6.45 -17.26 10.22
C ALA A 190 6.01 -17.68 11.63
N GLY A 191 5.08 -16.94 12.24
CA GLY A 191 4.46 -17.29 13.53
C GLY A 191 3.65 -18.59 13.48
N ALA A 192 3.21 -19.03 12.29
CA ALA A 192 2.58 -20.32 12.05
C ALA A 192 3.57 -21.42 11.58
N GLY A 193 4.88 -21.13 11.55
CA GLY A 193 5.91 -22.05 11.04
C GLY A 193 6.01 -22.11 9.52
N ILE A 194 5.37 -21.18 8.81
CA ILE A 194 5.40 -21.06 7.35
C ILE A 194 6.47 -20.02 7.00
N VAL A 195 7.67 -20.48 6.69
CA VAL A 195 8.83 -19.62 6.41
C VAL A 195 9.36 -19.90 5.00
N PRO A 196 10.05 -18.94 4.36
CA PRO A 196 10.63 -19.19 3.06
C PRO A 196 11.61 -20.37 3.10
N SER A 197 11.47 -21.31 2.17
CA SER A 197 12.28 -22.53 2.10
C SER A 197 12.51 -23.01 0.66
N TYR A 198 13.69 -23.59 0.44
CA TYR A 198 14.07 -24.22 -0.83
C TYR A 198 13.53 -25.64 -0.99
N THR A 199 13.10 -26.28 0.10
CA THR A 199 12.71 -27.70 0.13
C THR A 199 11.31 -27.89 0.65
N GLU A 200 10.92 -27.11 1.66
CA GLU A 200 9.61 -27.24 2.28
C GLU A 200 8.53 -26.69 1.36
N THR A 201 7.36 -27.31 1.45
CA THR A 201 6.16 -26.85 0.76
C THR A 201 4.98 -26.89 1.71
N TYR A 202 3.99 -26.06 1.43
CA TYR A 202 2.85 -25.83 2.30
C TYR A 202 1.54 -26.20 1.59
N SER A 203 0.51 -26.48 2.37
CA SER A 203 -0.86 -26.56 1.88
C SER A 203 -1.51 -25.19 1.84
N LEU A 204 -2.50 -25.03 0.95
CA LEU A 204 -3.29 -23.81 0.87
C LEU A 204 -4.01 -23.54 2.20
N SER A 205 -4.52 -24.60 2.85
CA SER A 205 -5.19 -24.48 4.15
C SER A 205 -4.27 -23.93 5.25
N GLU A 206 -3.02 -24.39 5.33
CA GLU A 206 -2.09 -23.89 6.35
C GLU A 206 -1.81 -22.38 6.18
N ILE A 207 -1.56 -21.95 4.94
CA ILE A 207 -1.32 -20.54 4.61
C ILE A 207 -2.58 -19.72 4.91
N HIS A 208 -3.72 -20.17 4.39
CA HIS A 208 -4.99 -19.47 4.55
C HIS A 208 -5.40 -19.33 6.02
N ASP A 209 -5.33 -20.41 6.80
CA ASP A 209 -5.73 -20.40 8.21
C ASP A 209 -4.86 -19.46 9.05
N ALA A 210 -3.55 -19.38 8.77
CA ALA A 210 -2.66 -18.43 9.43
C ALA A 210 -3.05 -16.98 9.17
N LEU A 211 -3.31 -16.63 7.90
CA LEU A 211 -3.66 -15.27 7.50
C LEU A 211 -5.06 -14.86 7.98
N VAL A 212 -6.05 -15.74 7.85
CA VAL A 212 -7.42 -15.48 8.33
C VAL A 212 -7.46 -15.30 9.84
N LYS A 213 -6.69 -16.11 10.59
CA LYS A 213 -6.60 -15.97 12.05
C LYS A 213 -6.06 -14.60 12.46
N ALA A 214 -5.11 -14.04 11.71
CA ALA A 214 -4.53 -12.74 12.00
C ALA A 214 -5.42 -11.58 11.52
N HIS A 215 -5.99 -11.68 10.31
CA HIS A 215 -6.81 -10.62 9.70
C HIS A 215 -8.23 -10.55 10.30
N GLY A 216 -8.80 -11.69 10.69
CA GLY A 216 -10.18 -11.79 11.19
C GLY A 216 -11.24 -11.94 10.09
N ALA A 217 -10.83 -11.97 8.82
CA ALA A 217 -11.67 -12.26 7.66
C ALA A 217 -10.88 -13.05 6.61
N GLU A 218 -11.55 -13.52 5.56
CA GLU A 218 -10.91 -14.27 4.47
C GLU A 218 -9.80 -13.45 3.77
N VAL A 219 -8.65 -14.09 3.55
CA VAL A 219 -7.49 -13.53 2.84
C VAL A 219 -7.23 -14.36 1.61
N VAL A 220 -7.26 -13.73 0.43
CA VAL A 220 -7.00 -14.43 -0.83
C VAL A 220 -5.50 -14.47 -1.09
N VAL A 221 -4.94 -15.67 -1.23
CA VAL A 221 -3.55 -15.84 -1.68
C VAL A 221 -3.49 -16.30 -3.12
N ARG A 222 -2.52 -15.80 -3.88
CA ARG A 222 -2.30 -16.21 -5.26
C ARG A 222 -0.90 -16.75 -5.47
N CYS A 223 -0.82 -17.68 -6.41
CA CYS A 223 0.41 -18.34 -6.79
C CYS A 223 0.77 -18.00 -8.24
N ARG A 224 2.06 -17.78 -8.47
CA ARG A 224 2.66 -17.81 -9.79
C ARG A 224 3.26 -19.19 -9.99
N HIS A 225 2.63 -19.99 -10.85
CA HIS A 225 2.82 -21.45 -10.88
C HIS A 225 2.51 -22.07 -9.51
N HIS A 226 3.51 -22.58 -8.81
CA HIS A 226 3.36 -23.15 -7.46
C HIS A 226 4.02 -22.27 -6.39
N ASN A 227 4.57 -21.11 -6.76
CA ASN A 227 5.18 -20.19 -5.79
C ASN A 227 4.11 -19.23 -5.26
N LEU A 228 3.98 -19.15 -3.95
CA LEU A 228 3.19 -18.11 -3.28
C LEU A 228 3.72 -16.74 -3.72
N ASN A 229 2.83 -15.86 -4.19
CA ASN A 229 3.22 -14.61 -4.82
C ASN A 229 2.37 -13.41 -4.42
N GLU A 230 1.07 -13.55 -4.16
CA GLU A 230 0.23 -12.43 -3.72
C GLU A 230 -0.58 -12.79 -2.47
N ALA A 231 -0.84 -11.78 -1.64
CA ALA A 231 -1.76 -11.83 -0.52
C ALA A 231 -2.69 -10.61 -0.58
N TRP A 232 -4.00 -10.85 -0.52
CA TRP A 232 -5.04 -9.87 -0.78
C TRP A 232 -5.95 -9.76 0.45
N TYR A 233 -5.89 -8.61 1.12
CA TYR A 233 -6.63 -8.31 2.34
C TYR A 233 -7.79 -7.37 2.04
N PHE A 234 -8.99 -7.77 2.43
CA PHE A 234 -10.22 -7.04 2.10
C PHE A 234 -10.76 -6.32 3.33
N PHE A 235 -11.30 -5.12 3.09
CA PHE A 235 -11.87 -4.25 4.09
C PHE A 235 -13.16 -3.61 3.60
N ASN A 236 -14.12 -3.47 4.51
CA ASN A 236 -15.16 -2.45 4.41
C ASN A 236 -14.74 -1.26 5.27
N VAL A 237 -15.15 -0.04 4.91
CA VAL A 237 -14.66 1.17 5.55
C VAL A 237 -15.82 2.00 6.08
N ALA A 238 -15.75 2.34 7.36
CA ALA A 238 -16.64 3.33 7.98
C ALA A 238 -15.91 4.67 8.07
N GLY A 239 -16.22 5.59 7.14
CA GLY A 239 -15.69 6.95 7.11
C GLY A 239 -14.82 7.23 5.88
N PRO A 240 -14.10 8.37 5.88
CA PRO A 240 -13.21 8.73 4.78
C PRO A 240 -11.97 7.84 4.75
N LEU A 241 -11.22 7.82 3.64
CA LEU A 241 -10.01 7.01 3.53
C LEU A 241 -9.00 7.31 4.66
N GLN A 242 -8.80 8.59 4.97
CA GLN A 242 -7.74 9.09 5.85
C GLN A 242 -7.92 8.65 7.30
N THR A 243 -9.14 8.81 7.82
CA THR A 243 -9.45 8.63 9.26
C THR A 243 -10.51 7.56 9.51
N GLY A 244 -11.04 6.94 8.46
CA GLY A 244 -12.07 5.92 8.56
C GLY A 244 -11.56 4.64 9.19
N LYS A 245 -12.48 3.84 9.70
CA LYS A 245 -12.18 2.53 10.28
C LYS A 245 -12.24 1.47 9.18
N PHE A 246 -11.09 0.89 8.87
CA PHE A 246 -10.97 -0.27 8.01
C PHE A 246 -11.32 -1.52 8.81
N ILE A 247 -12.45 -2.14 8.46
CA ILE A 247 -12.97 -3.34 9.11
C ILE A 247 -12.70 -4.53 8.18
N PRO A 248 -11.96 -5.56 8.63
CA PRO A 248 -11.75 -6.78 7.86
C PRO A 248 -13.06 -7.34 7.30
N ALA A 249 -13.07 -7.67 6.01
CA ALA A 249 -14.23 -8.19 5.31
C ALA A 249 -13.84 -9.38 4.44
N ASN A 250 -14.81 -10.22 4.09
CA ASN A 250 -14.59 -11.30 3.12
C ASN A 250 -14.57 -10.71 1.69
N PRO A 251 -13.82 -11.32 0.76
CA PRO A 251 -13.81 -10.92 -0.64
C PRO A 251 -15.18 -11.09 -1.28
N ASP A 252 -15.47 -10.29 -2.30
CA ASP A 252 -16.64 -10.49 -3.14
C ASP A 252 -16.28 -11.17 -4.46
N GLY A 253 -16.08 -12.49 -4.37
CA GLY A 253 -15.88 -13.38 -5.52
C GLY A 253 -14.42 -13.60 -5.94
N GLN A 254 -13.46 -12.87 -5.39
CA GLN A 254 -12.04 -13.16 -5.58
C GLN A 254 -11.69 -14.49 -4.89
N THR A 255 -10.95 -15.36 -5.59
CA THR A 255 -10.57 -16.69 -5.12
C THR A 255 -9.09 -16.96 -5.36
N SER A 256 -8.55 -17.90 -4.59
CA SER A 256 -7.17 -18.37 -4.78
C SER A 256 -7.00 -19.15 -6.08
N ASN A 257 -5.86 -18.97 -6.75
CA ASN A 257 -5.41 -19.82 -7.86
C ASN A 257 -4.30 -20.81 -7.45
N CYS A 258 -3.97 -20.89 -6.15
CA CYS A 258 -2.94 -21.79 -5.65
C CYS A 258 -3.42 -23.25 -5.65
N PRO A 259 -2.52 -24.24 -5.85
CA PRO A 259 -2.85 -25.65 -5.65
C PRO A 259 -3.15 -25.94 -4.16
N SER A 260 -3.92 -26.99 -3.88
CA SER A 260 -4.28 -27.34 -2.50
C SER A 260 -3.08 -27.75 -1.63
N LYS A 261 -2.02 -28.28 -2.24
CA LYS A 261 -0.76 -28.69 -1.59
C LYS A 261 0.43 -28.43 -2.51
N GLY A 262 1.63 -28.44 -1.93
CA GLY A 262 2.87 -28.28 -2.69
C GLY A 262 3.15 -26.82 -3.08
N ILE A 263 2.57 -25.87 -2.35
CA ILE A 263 2.85 -24.44 -2.52
C ILE A 263 4.26 -24.18 -1.99
N ARG A 264 5.10 -23.53 -2.79
CA ARG A 264 6.43 -23.10 -2.39
C ARG A 264 6.38 -21.68 -1.89
N TYR A 265 7.02 -21.42 -0.75
CA TYR A 265 7.32 -20.08 -0.29
C TYR A 265 8.82 -19.85 -0.52
N GLN A 266 9.19 -19.30 -1.67
CA GLN A 266 10.58 -19.28 -2.12
C GLN A 266 11.39 -18.18 -1.38
N PRO A 267 12.59 -18.46 -0.85
CA PRO A 267 13.45 -17.42 -0.27
C PRO A 267 13.88 -16.38 -1.30
N LYS A 268 13.96 -15.11 -0.88
CA LYS A 268 14.52 -14.01 -1.69
C LYS A 268 16.05 -14.08 -1.79
N THR A 269 16.72 -14.71 -0.83
CA THR A 269 18.17 -14.95 -0.88
C THR A 269 18.51 -16.01 -1.92
N PRO A 270 19.54 -15.86 -2.77
CA PRO A 270 19.98 -16.91 -3.70
C PRO A 270 20.32 -18.23 -3.00
N ARG A 271 20.18 -19.34 -3.71
CA ARG A 271 20.55 -20.65 -3.21
C ARG A 271 22.08 -20.72 -3.13
N LYS A 272 22.65 -21.04 -1.96
CA LYS A 272 24.10 -21.01 -1.71
C LYS A 272 24.93 -21.90 -2.66
N ASP A 273 24.29 -22.85 -3.36
CA ASP A 273 24.93 -23.81 -4.26
C ASP A 273 24.72 -23.52 -5.76
N GLU A 274 24.07 -22.41 -6.13
CA GLU A 274 23.78 -22.08 -7.53
C GLU A 274 24.67 -20.92 -8.03
N PRO A 275 25.48 -21.10 -9.09
CA PRO A 275 26.30 -20.02 -9.64
C PRO A 275 25.42 -18.87 -10.12
N THR A 276 25.72 -17.65 -9.67
CA THR A 276 25.03 -16.42 -10.08
C THR A 276 25.10 -16.31 -11.61
N LYS A 277 23.97 -16.46 -12.31
CA LYS A 277 23.89 -16.20 -13.75
C LYS A 277 23.91 -14.68 -13.97
N THR A 278 25.10 -14.09 -14.00
CA THR A 278 25.28 -12.74 -14.56
C THR A 278 24.87 -12.78 -16.03
N ARG A 279 23.73 -12.17 -16.35
CA ARG A 279 23.31 -11.92 -17.73
C ARG A 279 24.24 -10.84 -18.28
N GLY A 280 25.24 -11.27 -19.06
CA GLY A 280 26.14 -10.36 -19.77
C GLY A 280 25.39 -9.48 -20.77
N PRO A 281 25.98 -8.35 -21.21
CA PRO A 281 25.34 -7.42 -22.13
C PRO A 281 24.99 -8.15 -23.44
N SER A 282 23.75 -7.99 -23.89
CA SER A 282 23.27 -8.49 -25.18
C SER A 282 24.17 -7.99 -26.31
N GLU A 283 24.71 -8.89 -27.13
CA GLU A 283 25.42 -8.53 -28.36
C GLU A 283 24.50 -7.75 -29.32
N PRO A 284 25.04 -6.81 -30.12
CA PRO A 284 24.24 -6.03 -31.06
C PRO A 284 23.75 -6.89 -32.23
N THR A 285 22.45 -6.84 -32.49
CA THR A 285 21.81 -7.48 -33.63
C THR A 285 22.31 -6.88 -34.95
N SER A 286 22.97 -7.73 -35.77
CA SER A 286 23.33 -7.42 -37.16
C SER A 286 22.08 -7.33 -38.05
N THR A 287 21.74 -6.14 -38.53
CA THR A 287 20.77 -5.93 -39.62
C THR A 287 21.38 -6.31 -40.96
N GLY A 288 21.06 -7.49 -41.47
CA GLY A 288 21.34 -7.90 -42.85
C GLY A 288 20.25 -7.38 -43.80
N THR A 289 20.62 -6.44 -44.66
CA THR A 289 19.84 -6.01 -45.82
C THR A 289 19.84 -7.11 -46.88
N GLN A 290 18.67 -7.57 -47.33
CA GLN A 290 18.55 -8.24 -48.63
C GLN A 290 17.73 -7.37 -49.59
N LEU A 291 18.42 -6.87 -50.62
CA LEU A 291 17.83 -6.50 -51.91
C LEU A 291 17.85 -7.74 -52.81
N SER A 292 16.74 -8.02 -53.47
CA SER A 292 16.77 -8.57 -54.83
C SER A 292 15.46 -8.29 -55.57
N SER A 293 15.59 -7.47 -56.61
CA SER A 293 14.75 -7.38 -57.81
C SER A 293 14.60 -8.74 -58.52
N VAL A 294 13.41 -9.09 -59.00
CA VAL A 294 12.91 -9.09 -60.40
C VAL A 294 11.40 -9.28 -60.34
#